data_AF-A0A914Y2B9-F1
#
_entry.id   AF-A0A914Y2B9-F1
#
_cell.length_a   1.000
_cell.length_b   1.000
_cell.length_c   1.000
_cell.angle_alpha   90.00
_cell.angle_beta   90.00
_cell.angle_gamma   90.00
#
_symmetry.space_group_name_H-M   'P 1'
#
loop_
_entity.id
_entity.type
_entity.pdbx_description
1 polymer ?
#
loop_
_entity_poly.entity_id
_entity_poly.type
_entity_poly.pdbx_seq_one_letter_code
_entity_poly.pdbx_strand_id
1 'polypeptide(L)'
;MGAETGGGLKTMVLISLLLRKGSAALNSENFNHMKSTWLDCYSKAVMLSKPSMEKAYFTKLNKTLSYFDPKEVEDMLLSNCKKALLREPEVAAPAISHFFKQYANPTDSFAVSFLQIVSTTIVSTNDDVRKHIADAIGAVACHISDGTVLSKFIEQLFDLFKSNSTKLPQRTSVATAILYACKNVETVTNYEPVIAKFGAALPAEANDVVLRLIWIAFAEWIVKVAEMPSSSLPILKKGINSQGDTKSISLRVAAYVFDKFGNVAVDSEILKAANAVYQML
;
A
#
# COMPACT_ATOMS: atom_id res chain seq x y z
N MET A 1 16.02 -6.81 -32.37
CA MET A 1 14.70 -7.33 -31.96
C MET A 1 13.94 -6.30 -31.10
N GLY A 2 13.57 -5.14 -31.67
CA GLY A 2 12.89 -4.04 -30.95
C GLY A 2 11.57 -3.57 -31.57
N ALA A 3 11.03 -4.33 -32.53
CA ALA A 3 9.88 -3.88 -33.33
C ALA A 3 8.51 -4.29 -32.76
N GLU A 4 8.41 -5.40 -32.02
CA GLU A 4 7.12 -5.94 -31.56
C GLU A 4 6.55 -5.21 -30.34
N THR A 5 7.39 -4.75 -29.41
CA THR A 5 6.95 -3.99 -28.22
C THR A 5 6.41 -2.61 -28.58
N GLY A 6 6.94 -1.98 -29.63
CA GLY A 6 6.48 -0.68 -30.11
C GLY A 6 5.07 -0.70 -30.69
N GLY A 7 4.63 -1.83 -31.26
CA GLY A 7 3.28 -2.00 -31.79
C GLY A 7 2.22 -2.03 -30.68
N GLY A 8 2.43 -2.88 -29.67
CA GLY A 8 1.50 -3.02 -28.53
C GLY A 8 1.29 -1.72 -27.76
N LEU A 9 2.37 -0.95 -27.53
CA LEU A 9 2.27 0.34 -26.84
C LEU A 9 1.50 1.40 -27.63
N LYS A 10 1.71 1.48 -28.96
CA LYS A 10 0.96 2.39 -29.82
C LYS A 10 -0.53 2.04 -29.84
N THR A 11 -0.84 0.74 -29.94
CA THR A 11 -2.22 0.23 -29.87
C THR A 11 -2.87 0.58 -28.53
N MET A 12 -2.17 0.38 -27.41
CA MET A 12 -2.68 0.72 -26.09
C MET A 12 -2.96 2.23 -25.93
N VAL A 13 -2.06 3.10 -26.42
CA VAL A 13 -2.28 4.56 -26.40
C VAL A 13 -3.48 4.97 -27.27
N LEU A 14 -3.64 4.35 -28.45
CA LEU A 14 -4.79 4.61 -29.31
C LEU A 14 -6.10 4.18 -28.63
N ILE A 15 -6.15 2.97 -28.07
CA ILE A 15 -7.33 2.49 -27.33
C ILE A 15 -7.61 3.40 -26.13
N SER A 16 -6.59 3.84 -25.39
CA SER A 16 -6.73 4.82 -24.31
C SER A 16 -7.34 6.15 -24.76
N LEU A 17 -7.02 6.64 -25.96
CA LEU A 17 -7.62 7.85 -26.52
C LEU A 17 -9.07 7.61 -26.95
N LEU A 18 -9.35 6.45 -27.54
CA LEU A 18 -10.68 6.08 -27.99
C LEU A 18 -11.63 5.82 -26.81
N LEU A 19 -11.20 5.13 -25.76
CA LEU A 19 -12.00 4.95 -24.53
C LEU A 19 -12.37 6.30 -23.91
N ARG A 20 -11.42 7.26 -23.90
CA ARG A 20 -11.64 8.62 -23.37
C ARG A 20 -12.60 9.46 -24.20
N LYS A 21 -12.54 9.36 -25.54
CA LYS A 21 -13.39 10.14 -26.45
C LYS A 21 -14.73 9.46 -26.76
N GLY A 22 -14.78 8.14 -26.64
CA GLY A 22 -15.86 7.29 -27.14
C GLY A 22 -16.79 6.72 -26.07
N SER A 23 -16.57 6.97 -24.78
CA SER A 23 -17.43 6.42 -23.71
C SER A 23 -18.91 6.84 -23.83
N ALA A 24 -19.21 7.91 -24.57
CA ALA A 24 -20.58 8.37 -24.85
C ALA A 24 -21.11 7.97 -26.25
N ALA A 25 -20.26 7.49 -27.16
CA ALA A 25 -20.59 7.26 -28.57
C ALA A 25 -20.43 5.80 -29.03
N LEU A 26 -19.78 4.95 -28.23
CA LEU A 26 -19.61 3.53 -28.50
C LEU A 26 -20.76 2.72 -27.89
N ASN A 27 -21.22 1.68 -28.58
CA ASN A 27 -22.10 0.69 -27.98
C ASN A 27 -21.33 -0.11 -26.90
N SER A 28 -22.08 -0.75 -25.98
CA SER A 28 -21.51 -1.46 -24.82
C SER A 28 -20.57 -2.59 -25.22
N GLU A 29 -20.88 -3.31 -26.30
CA GLU A 29 -20.07 -4.41 -26.81
C GLU A 29 -18.67 -3.95 -27.27
N ASN A 30 -18.60 -2.92 -28.13
CA ASN A 30 -17.34 -2.38 -28.61
C ASN A 30 -16.53 -1.78 -27.46
N PHE A 31 -17.19 -1.09 -26.52
CA PHE A 31 -16.52 -0.53 -25.34
C PHE A 31 -15.85 -1.63 -24.49
N ASN A 32 -16.56 -2.72 -24.21
CA ASN A 32 -16.02 -3.85 -23.45
C ASN A 32 -14.91 -4.59 -24.21
N HIS A 33 -15.04 -4.76 -25.53
CA HIS A 33 -13.98 -5.35 -26.35
C HIS A 33 -12.68 -4.52 -26.30
N MET A 34 -12.81 -3.19 -26.35
CA MET A 34 -11.69 -2.27 -26.24
C MET A 34 -11.02 -2.32 -24.87
N LYS A 35 -11.79 -2.38 -23.77
CA LYS A 35 -11.25 -2.57 -22.42
C LYS A 35 -10.45 -3.87 -22.32
N SER A 36 -11.04 -4.99 -22.76
CA SER A 36 -10.38 -6.30 -22.73
C SER A 36 -9.07 -6.29 -23.54
N THR A 37 -9.09 -5.70 -24.74
CA THR A 37 -7.91 -5.56 -25.59
C THR A 37 -6.85 -4.67 -24.96
N TRP A 38 -7.26 -3.60 -24.28
CA TRP A 38 -6.33 -2.73 -23.54
C TRP A 38 -5.61 -3.49 -22.42
N LEU A 39 -6.33 -4.27 -21.61
CA LEU A 39 -5.75 -5.06 -20.52
C LEU A 39 -4.82 -6.17 -21.03
N ASP A 40 -5.15 -6.79 -22.15
CA ASP A 40 -4.27 -7.76 -22.82
C ASP A 40 -3.00 -7.09 -23.34
N CYS A 41 -3.13 -5.93 -24.00
CA CYS A 41 -1.98 -5.13 -24.44
C CYS A 41 -1.11 -4.68 -23.27
N TYR A 42 -1.71 -4.22 -22.18
CA TYR A 42 -0.99 -3.82 -20.98
C TYR A 42 -0.21 -5.01 -20.40
N SER A 43 -0.87 -6.16 -20.25
CA SER A 43 -0.24 -7.37 -19.73
C SER A 43 0.96 -7.80 -20.59
N LYS A 44 0.81 -7.83 -21.92
CA LYS A 44 1.86 -8.29 -22.84
C LYS A 44 2.98 -7.28 -23.06
N ALA A 45 2.63 -6.01 -23.27
CA ALA A 45 3.56 -4.96 -23.68
C ALA A 45 4.16 -4.17 -22.51
N VAL A 46 3.65 -4.35 -21.28
CA VAL A 46 4.13 -3.63 -20.09
C VAL A 46 4.59 -4.59 -19.00
N MET A 47 3.81 -5.61 -18.66
CA MET A 47 4.16 -6.52 -17.56
C MET A 47 5.10 -7.67 -18.01
N LEU A 48 4.99 -8.11 -19.25
CA LEU A 48 5.72 -9.27 -19.78
C LEU A 48 6.85 -8.90 -20.77
N SER A 49 7.04 -7.62 -21.07
CA SER A 49 8.02 -7.16 -22.05
C SER A 49 9.39 -6.87 -21.43
N LYS A 50 10.48 -7.31 -22.07
CA LYS A 50 11.86 -7.12 -21.56
C LYS A 50 12.32 -5.66 -21.36
N PRO A 51 11.99 -4.67 -22.21
CA PRO A 51 12.35 -3.29 -21.94
C PRO A 51 11.36 -2.65 -20.96
N SER A 52 11.90 -2.05 -19.89
CA SER A 52 11.13 -1.21 -18.96
C SER A 52 10.57 0.01 -19.70
N MET A 53 9.28 0.27 -19.56
CA MET A 53 8.63 1.44 -20.17
C MET A 53 9.11 2.74 -19.54
N GLU A 54 9.28 3.78 -20.37
CA GLU A 54 9.54 5.13 -19.86
C GLU A 54 8.32 5.69 -19.10
N LYS A 55 8.60 6.39 -17.99
CA LYS A 55 7.58 7.04 -17.13
C LYS A 55 6.58 7.93 -17.89
N ALA A 56 7.00 8.54 -19.00
CA ALA A 56 6.14 9.40 -19.82
C ALA A 56 4.95 8.65 -20.46
N TYR A 57 5.10 7.36 -20.78
CA TYR A 57 4.00 6.55 -21.32
C TYR A 57 2.96 6.27 -20.25
N PHE A 58 3.43 5.89 -19.09
CA PHE A 58 2.65 5.61 -17.89
C PHE A 58 1.76 6.80 -17.46
N THR A 59 2.23 8.05 -17.55
CA THR A 59 1.41 9.24 -17.29
C THR A 59 0.27 9.43 -18.29
N LYS A 60 0.47 9.06 -19.57
CA LYS A 60 -0.55 9.23 -20.63
C LYS A 60 -1.72 8.22 -20.51
N LEU A 61 -1.48 7.10 -19.83
CA LEU A 61 -2.43 6.01 -19.61
C LEU A 61 -3.31 6.21 -18.37
N ASN A 62 -2.91 7.09 -17.46
CA ASN A 62 -3.56 7.33 -16.16
C ASN A 62 -5.09 7.49 -16.25
N LYS A 63 -5.56 8.41 -17.10
CA LYS A 63 -7.00 8.69 -17.27
C LYS A 63 -7.82 7.54 -17.88
N THR A 64 -7.18 6.49 -18.39
CA THR A 64 -7.88 5.32 -18.94
C THR A 64 -8.20 4.31 -17.85
N LEU A 65 -7.45 4.29 -16.76
CA LEU A 65 -7.58 3.26 -15.71
C LEU A 65 -8.88 3.38 -14.92
N SER A 66 -9.48 4.58 -14.86
CA SER A 66 -10.78 4.80 -14.22
C SER A 66 -11.94 4.09 -14.92
N TYR A 67 -11.79 3.64 -16.18
CA TYR A 67 -12.85 2.94 -16.92
C TYR A 67 -12.95 1.44 -16.60
N PHE A 68 -11.99 0.88 -15.86
CA PHE A 68 -11.98 -0.55 -15.52
C PHE A 68 -12.59 -0.78 -14.15
N ASP A 69 -13.66 -1.56 -14.11
CA ASP A 69 -14.27 -1.92 -12.84
C ASP A 69 -13.36 -2.89 -12.04
N PRO A 70 -13.56 -3.02 -10.71
CA PRO A 70 -12.71 -3.85 -9.87
C PRO A 70 -12.69 -5.33 -10.28
N LYS A 71 -13.81 -5.84 -10.82
CA LYS A 71 -13.93 -7.24 -11.23
C LYS A 71 -13.12 -7.51 -12.49
N GLU A 72 -13.12 -6.59 -13.45
CA GLU A 72 -12.28 -6.68 -14.65
C GLU A 72 -10.79 -6.69 -14.30
N VAL A 73 -10.37 -5.88 -13.33
CA VAL A 73 -8.99 -5.87 -12.82
C VAL A 73 -8.66 -7.20 -12.14
N GLU A 74 -9.56 -7.72 -11.31
CA GLU A 74 -9.38 -9.00 -10.64
C GLU A 74 -9.24 -10.17 -11.64
N ASP A 75 -10.20 -10.31 -12.54
CA ASP A 75 -10.28 -11.43 -13.48
C ASP A 75 -9.13 -11.43 -14.51
N MET A 76 -8.79 -10.25 -15.03
CA MET A 76 -7.86 -10.14 -16.16
C MET A 76 -6.45 -9.72 -15.76
N LEU A 77 -6.30 -8.79 -14.81
CA LEU A 77 -4.99 -8.23 -14.48
C LEU A 77 -4.29 -9.05 -13.40
N LEU A 78 -4.96 -9.42 -12.32
CA LEU A 78 -4.31 -10.09 -11.18
C LEU A 78 -3.73 -11.46 -11.56
N SER A 79 -4.43 -12.23 -12.40
CA SER A 79 -3.91 -13.49 -12.95
C SER A 79 -2.60 -13.29 -13.72
N ASN A 80 -2.50 -12.18 -14.48
CA ASN A 80 -1.30 -11.83 -15.23
C ASN A 80 -0.19 -11.25 -14.35
N CYS A 81 -0.53 -10.49 -13.30
CA CYS A 81 0.42 -10.03 -12.28
C CYS A 81 1.16 -11.21 -11.67
N LYS A 82 0.43 -12.25 -11.24
CA LYS A 82 1.02 -13.45 -10.65
C LYS A 82 1.99 -14.13 -11.61
N LYS A 83 1.60 -14.29 -12.88
CA LYS A 83 2.47 -14.91 -13.91
C LYS A 83 3.70 -14.05 -14.20
N ALA A 84 3.55 -12.74 -14.28
CA ALA A 84 4.64 -11.81 -14.60
C ALA A 84 5.67 -11.75 -13.46
N LEU A 85 5.22 -11.64 -12.22
CA LEU A 85 6.08 -11.60 -11.04
C LEU A 85 6.89 -12.90 -10.83
N LEU A 86 6.37 -14.05 -11.28
CA LEU A 86 7.10 -15.32 -11.25
C LEU A 86 8.16 -15.45 -12.35
N ARG A 87 8.06 -14.69 -13.44
CA ARG A 87 8.95 -14.78 -14.59
C ARG A 87 10.04 -13.72 -14.56
N GLU A 88 9.64 -12.46 -14.40
CA GLU A 88 10.51 -11.27 -14.54
C GLU A 88 10.06 -10.19 -13.53
N PRO A 89 10.28 -10.38 -12.22
CA PRO A 89 9.80 -9.46 -11.19
C PRO A 89 10.38 -8.04 -11.32
N GLU A 90 11.59 -7.89 -11.85
CA GLU A 90 12.25 -6.60 -12.11
C GLU A 90 11.47 -5.74 -13.11
N VAL A 91 10.78 -6.37 -14.05
CA VAL A 91 9.92 -5.71 -15.04
C VAL A 91 8.51 -5.54 -14.48
N ALA A 92 7.97 -6.60 -13.87
CA ALA A 92 6.58 -6.64 -13.46
C ALA A 92 6.27 -5.73 -12.26
N ALA A 93 7.15 -5.68 -11.26
CA ALA A 93 6.94 -4.90 -10.04
C ALA A 93 6.75 -3.39 -10.29
N PRO A 94 7.60 -2.68 -11.05
CA PRO A 94 7.39 -1.27 -11.35
C PRO A 94 6.10 -1.03 -12.16
N ALA A 95 5.76 -1.91 -13.11
CA ALA A 95 4.53 -1.83 -13.88
C ALA A 95 3.26 -1.97 -13.01
N ILE A 96 3.28 -2.91 -12.08
CA ILE A 96 2.19 -3.13 -11.11
C ILE A 96 2.06 -1.93 -10.17
N SER A 97 3.18 -1.45 -9.64
CA SER A 97 3.25 -0.26 -8.79
C SER A 97 2.65 0.97 -9.48
N HIS A 98 3.03 1.19 -10.74
CA HIS A 98 2.49 2.31 -11.50
C HIS A 98 1.00 2.14 -11.78
N PHE A 99 0.54 0.95 -12.14
CA PHE A 99 -0.88 0.68 -12.39
C PHE A 99 -1.73 1.10 -11.18
N PHE A 100 -1.41 0.58 -10.00
CA PHE A 100 -2.24 0.81 -8.81
C PHE A 100 -2.14 2.24 -8.27
N LYS A 101 -1.00 2.93 -8.48
CA LYS A 101 -0.89 4.37 -8.17
C LYS A 101 -1.81 5.27 -9.00
N GLN A 102 -2.32 4.76 -10.12
CA GLN A 102 -3.21 5.51 -11.04
C GLN A 102 -4.63 4.92 -11.08
N TYR A 103 -4.86 3.78 -10.43
CA TYR A 103 -6.16 3.15 -10.39
C TYR A 103 -7.03 3.84 -9.36
N ALA A 104 -8.14 4.44 -9.77
CA ALA A 104 -8.95 5.29 -8.90
C ALA A 104 -10.20 4.60 -8.31
N ASN A 105 -10.51 3.38 -8.76
CA ASN A 105 -11.72 2.68 -8.34
C ASN A 105 -11.47 1.87 -7.05
N PRO A 106 -12.52 1.56 -6.27
CA PRO A 106 -12.38 0.81 -5.02
C PRO A 106 -11.74 -0.55 -5.24
N THR A 107 -10.88 -0.98 -4.31
CA THR A 107 -10.11 -2.24 -4.44
C THR A 107 -10.60 -3.34 -3.49
N ASP A 108 -11.69 -3.09 -2.76
CA ASP A 108 -12.21 -3.97 -1.70
C ASP A 108 -12.36 -5.44 -2.13
N SER A 109 -12.86 -5.68 -3.35
CA SER A 109 -13.14 -7.05 -3.82
C SER A 109 -11.89 -7.91 -3.97
N PHE A 110 -10.75 -7.29 -4.29
CA PHE A 110 -9.55 -8.02 -4.69
C PHE A 110 -8.31 -7.69 -3.85
N ALA A 111 -8.36 -6.72 -2.92
CA ALA A 111 -7.20 -6.28 -2.15
C ALA A 111 -6.47 -7.44 -1.46
N VAL A 112 -7.22 -8.34 -0.80
CA VAL A 112 -6.66 -9.51 -0.12
C VAL A 112 -6.03 -10.49 -1.13
N SER A 113 -6.69 -10.76 -2.25
CA SER A 113 -6.17 -11.59 -3.34
C SER A 113 -4.88 -11.00 -3.94
N PHE A 114 -4.83 -9.68 -4.13
CA PHE A 114 -3.64 -8.96 -4.57
C PHE A 114 -2.48 -9.14 -3.59
N LEU A 115 -2.72 -8.98 -2.28
CA LEU A 115 -1.69 -9.16 -1.27
C LEU A 115 -1.10 -10.58 -1.29
N GLN A 116 -1.94 -11.60 -1.47
CA GLN A 116 -1.50 -12.99 -1.63
C GLN A 116 -0.59 -13.16 -2.86
N ILE A 117 -0.94 -12.53 -3.99
CA ILE A 117 -0.15 -12.59 -5.23
C ILE A 117 1.25 -11.99 -5.03
N VAL A 118 1.35 -10.86 -4.33
CA VAL A 118 2.63 -10.15 -4.17
C VAL A 118 3.42 -10.56 -2.92
N SER A 119 2.85 -11.42 -2.07
CA SER A 119 3.42 -11.83 -0.78
C SER A 119 4.83 -12.43 -0.86
N THR A 120 5.14 -13.17 -1.92
CA THR A 120 6.48 -13.74 -2.15
C THR A 120 7.43 -12.72 -2.75
N THR A 121 6.92 -11.72 -3.47
CA THR A 121 7.74 -10.69 -4.13
C THR A 121 8.12 -9.54 -3.20
N ILE A 122 7.26 -9.18 -2.24
CA ILE A 122 7.58 -8.17 -1.20
C ILE A 122 8.76 -8.60 -0.31
N VAL A 123 9.09 -9.89 -0.31
CA VAL A 123 10.25 -10.48 0.39
C VAL A 123 11.37 -10.94 -0.56
N SER A 124 11.39 -10.42 -1.79
CA SER A 124 12.45 -10.68 -2.78
C SER A 124 13.85 -10.30 -2.26
N THR A 125 14.89 -10.92 -2.81
CA THR A 125 16.28 -10.52 -2.57
C THR A 125 16.63 -9.20 -3.26
N ASN A 126 15.84 -8.77 -4.25
CA ASN A 126 16.04 -7.54 -4.99
C ASN A 126 15.33 -6.35 -4.30
N ASP A 127 16.11 -5.34 -3.92
CA ASP A 127 15.63 -4.17 -3.16
C ASP A 127 14.66 -3.29 -3.95
N ASP A 128 14.92 -3.08 -5.24
CA ASP A 128 14.06 -2.27 -6.10
C ASP A 128 12.70 -2.94 -6.32
N VAL A 129 12.72 -4.28 -6.50
CA VAL A 129 11.50 -5.08 -6.59
C VAL A 129 10.69 -4.95 -5.30
N ARG A 130 11.31 -5.10 -4.13
CA ARG A 130 10.63 -4.94 -2.83
C ARG A 130 10.00 -3.56 -2.69
N LYS A 131 10.73 -2.50 -3.04
CA LYS A 131 10.25 -1.11 -2.99
C LYS A 131 9.01 -0.90 -3.86
N HIS A 132 9.03 -1.37 -5.11
CA HIS A 132 7.90 -1.22 -6.01
C HIS A 132 6.65 -1.97 -5.54
N ILE A 133 6.82 -3.15 -4.95
CA ILE A 133 5.70 -3.89 -4.38
C ILE A 133 5.17 -3.22 -3.11
N ALA A 134 6.02 -2.69 -2.23
CA ALA A 134 5.57 -1.93 -1.05
C ALA A 134 4.73 -0.72 -1.46
N ASP A 135 5.19 0.02 -2.49
CA ASP A 135 4.46 1.12 -3.10
C ASP A 135 3.09 0.68 -3.67
N ALA A 136 3.04 -0.49 -4.34
CA ALA A 136 1.81 -1.02 -4.91
C ALA A 136 0.79 -1.41 -3.82
N ILE A 137 1.27 -2.04 -2.74
CA ILE A 137 0.46 -2.38 -1.56
C ILE A 137 -0.14 -1.12 -0.94
N GLY A 138 0.67 -0.08 -0.75
CA GLY A 138 0.18 1.21 -0.24
C GLY A 138 -0.83 1.89 -1.15
N ALA A 139 -0.68 1.75 -2.47
CA ALA A 139 -1.63 2.30 -3.44
C ALA A 139 -2.97 1.53 -3.41
N VAL A 140 -2.94 0.20 -3.35
CA VAL A 140 -4.15 -0.61 -3.17
C VAL A 140 -4.87 -0.26 -1.87
N ALA A 141 -4.14 -0.17 -0.75
CA ALA A 141 -4.74 0.17 0.54
C ALA A 141 -5.48 1.52 0.54
N CYS A 142 -4.98 2.51 -0.20
CA CYS A 142 -5.59 3.84 -0.35
C CYS A 142 -7.03 3.79 -0.91
N HIS A 143 -7.37 2.74 -1.63
CA HIS A 143 -8.66 2.58 -2.32
C HIS A 143 -9.54 1.50 -1.68
N ILE A 144 -9.20 1.02 -0.48
CA ILE A 144 -10.07 0.14 0.32
C ILE A 144 -11.02 1.03 1.13
N SER A 145 -12.33 0.84 0.92
CA SER A 145 -13.38 1.64 1.55
C SER A 145 -14.04 0.96 2.75
N ASP A 146 -14.10 -0.38 2.75
CA ASP A 146 -14.58 -1.18 3.87
C ASP A 146 -13.48 -1.36 4.92
N GLY A 147 -13.71 -0.79 6.10
CA GLY A 147 -12.79 -0.91 7.24
C GLY A 147 -12.50 -2.38 7.64
N THR A 148 -13.44 -3.29 7.43
CA THR A 148 -13.24 -4.72 7.69
C THR A 148 -12.25 -5.34 6.72
N VAL A 149 -12.35 -4.99 5.43
CA VAL A 149 -11.40 -5.44 4.40
C VAL A 149 -10.03 -4.84 4.66
N LEU A 150 -9.96 -3.55 5.00
CA LEU A 150 -8.72 -2.86 5.31
C LEU A 150 -8.02 -3.46 6.53
N SER A 151 -8.76 -3.75 7.61
CA SER A 151 -8.22 -4.44 8.79
C SER A 151 -7.60 -5.78 8.40
N LYS A 152 -8.36 -6.63 7.69
CA LYS A 152 -7.87 -7.94 7.24
C LYS A 152 -6.63 -7.84 6.36
N PHE A 153 -6.59 -6.84 5.47
CA PHE A 153 -5.45 -6.57 4.60
C PHE A 153 -4.18 -6.25 5.40
N ILE A 154 -4.30 -5.38 6.41
CA ILE A 154 -3.16 -5.01 7.27
C ILE A 154 -2.77 -6.15 8.22
N GLU A 155 -3.73 -6.90 8.75
CA GLU A 155 -3.46 -8.09 9.57
C GLU A 155 -2.63 -9.13 8.81
N GLN A 156 -2.92 -9.34 7.53
CA GLN A 156 -2.12 -10.22 6.68
C GLN A 156 -0.70 -9.69 6.44
N LEU A 157 -0.52 -8.37 6.32
CA LEU A 157 0.81 -7.77 6.28
C LEU A 157 1.58 -8.03 7.58
N PHE A 158 0.91 -7.98 8.74
CA PHE A 158 1.54 -8.35 10.02
C PHE A 158 1.89 -9.84 10.10
N ASP A 159 1.11 -10.72 9.49
CA ASP A 159 1.44 -12.14 9.43
C ASP A 159 2.68 -12.38 8.53
N LEU A 160 2.80 -11.64 7.42
CA LEU A 160 4.02 -11.61 6.59
C LEU A 160 5.21 -11.02 7.35
N PHE A 161 4.99 -9.97 8.14
CA PHE A 161 6.02 -9.35 8.96
C PHE A 161 6.57 -10.33 9.99
N LYS A 162 5.69 -11.06 10.68
CA LYS A 162 6.05 -12.07 11.67
C LYS A 162 6.83 -13.24 11.05
N SER A 163 6.42 -13.71 9.87
CA SER A 163 7.08 -14.85 9.20
C SER A 163 8.49 -14.53 8.67
N ASN A 164 8.84 -13.25 8.52
CA ASN A 164 10.14 -12.80 8.01
C ASN A 164 11.05 -12.22 9.11
N SER A 165 10.90 -12.66 10.36
CA SER A 165 11.60 -12.10 11.54
C SER A 165 13.13 -12.09 11.45
N THR A 166 13.75 -13.02 10.72
CA THR A 166 15.22 -13.18 10.68
C THR A 166 15.90 -12.48 9.50
N LYS A 167 15.13 -11.96 8.54
CA LYS A 167 15.68 -11.37 7.30
C LYS A 167 15.42 -9.87 7.26
N LEU A 168 16.34 -9.09 7.80
CA LEU A 168 16.16 -7.65 8.03
C LEU A 168 15.70 -6.86 6.79
N PRO A 169 16.27 -7.03 5.57
CA PRO A 169 15.82 -6.27 4.40
C PRO A 169 14.37 -6.59 3.98
N GLN A 170 13.98 -7.86 4.08
CA GLN A 170 12.62 -8.33 3.81
C GLN A 170 11.65 -7.84 4.88
N ARG A 171 12.03 -7.95 6.16
CA ARG A 171 11.25 -7.45 7.28
C ARG A 171 11.01 -5.94 7.20
N THR A 172 12.05 -5.18 6.83
CA THR A 172 11.98 -3.73 6.60
C THR A 172 11.03 -3.40 5.45
N SER A 173 11.07 -4.17 4.37
CA SER A 173 10.14 -4.04 3.24
C SER A 173 8.69 -4.24 3.66
N VAL A 174 8.38 -5.29 4.43
CA VAL A 174 7.02 -5.53 4.93
C VAL A 174 6.59 -4.43 5.91
N ALA A 175 7.47 -3.98 6.81
CA ALA A 175 7.17 -2.85 7.70
C ALA A 175 6.90 -1.54 6.93
N THR A 176 7.62 -1.32 5.82
CA THR A 176 7.38 -0.18 4.91
C THR A 176 6.01 -0.31 4.24
N ALA A 177 5.63 -1.51 3.80
CA ALA A 177 4.32 -1.76 3.22
C ALA A 177 3.17 -1.53 4.24
N ILE A 178 3.35 -1.94 5.51
CA ILE A 178 2.42 -1.64 6.61
C ILE A 178 2.28 -0.13 6.80
N LEU A 179 3.40 0.59 6.85
CA LEU A 179 3.40 2.05 6.95
C LEU A 179 2.65 2.70 5.79
N TYR A 180 2.93 2.31 4.54
CA TYR A 180 2.25 2.89 3.39
C TYR A 180 0.76 2.58 3.38
N ALA A 181 0.36 1.38 3.78
CA ALA A 181 -1.05 1.04 3.92
C ALA A 181 -1.76 1.89 4.98
N CYS A 182 -1.13 2.12 6.14
CA CYS A 182 -1.71 2.96 7.20
C CYS A 182 -1.71 4.45 6.86
N LYS A 183 -0.68 4.93 6.15
CA LYS A 183 -0.52 6.35 5.80
C LYS A 183 -1.49 6.81 4.72
N ASN A 184 -1.75 5.96 3.73
CA ASN A 184 -2.50 6.36 2.54
C ASN A 184 -4.02 6.26 2.72
N VAL A 185 -4.50 5.66 3.81
CA VAL A 185 -5.94 5.61 4.09
C VAL A 185 -6.45 6.92 4.68
N GLU A 186 -7.68 7.31 4.31
CA GLU A 186 -8.28 8.56 4.76
C GLU A 186 -8.93 8.45 6.15
N THR A 187 -9.66 7.36 6.39
CA THR A 187 -10.40 7.12 7.64
C THR A 187 -10.41 5.64 8.00
N VAL A 188 -10.50 5.33 9.30
CA VAL A 188 -10.51 3.96 9.82
C VAL A 188 -11.68 3.74 10.79
N THR A 189 -12.46 2.68 10.57
CA THR A 189 -13.62 2.32 11.40
C THR A 189 -13.46 0.99 12.16
N ASN A 190 -12.88 -0.05 11.56
CA ASN A 190 -12.58 -1.34 12.22
C ASN A 190 -11.11 -1.41 12.68
N TYR A 191 -10.72 -0.55 13.61
CA TYR A 191 -9.31 -0.33 13.98
C TYR A 191 -8.74 -1.33 15.00
N GLU A 192 -9.56 -1.92 15.86
CA GLU A 192 -9.10 -2.71 17.01
C GLU A 192 -8.21 -3.92 16.66
N PRO A 193 -8.54 -4.74 15.64
CA PRO A 193 -7.70 -5.89 15.29
C PRO A 193 -6.28 -5.47 14.89
N VAL A 194 -6.16 -4.35 14.17
CA VAL A 194 -4.87 -3.80 13.75
C VAL A 194 -4.09 -3.22 14.93
N ILE A 195 -4.76 -2.52 15.87
CA ILE A 195 -4.12 -2.04 17.11
C ILE A 195 -3.55 -3.21 17.92
N ALA A 196 -4.26 -4.33 18.00
CA ALA A 196 -3.76 -5.53 18.67
C ALA A 196 -2.47 -6.08 18.01
N LYS A 197 -2.38 -6.06 16.67
CA LYS A 197 -1.16 -6.45 15.94
C LYS A 197 0.01 -5.51 16.27
N PHE A 198 -0.22 -4.20 16.34
CA PHE A 198 0.80 -3.22 16.76
C PHE A 198 1.27 -3.48 18.21
N GLY A 199 0.34 -3.71 19.13
CA GLY A 199 0.65 -4.01 20.53
C GLY A 199 1.50 -5.27 20.72
N ALA A 200 1.36 -6.25 19.82
CA ALA A 200 2.21 -7.44 19.80
C ALA A 200 3.56 -7.22 19.10
N ALA A 201 3.60 -6.44 18.03
CA ALA A 201 4.80 -6.24 17.21
C ALA A 201 5.83 -5.31 17.87
N LEU A 202 5.39 -4.17 18.43
CA LEU A 202 6.28 -3.14 18.96
C LEU A 202 7.20 -3.62 20.09
N PRO A 203 6.73 -4.38 21.10
CA PRO A 203 7.60 -4.85 22.18
C PRO A 203 8.60 -5.93 21.75
N ALA A 204 8.33 -6.62 20.64
CA ALA A 204 9.15 -7.73 20.15
C ALA A 204 10.22 -7.27 19.16
N GLU A 205 10.18 -6.01 18.70
CA GLU A 205 11.10 -5.50 17.69
C GLU A 205 12.36 -4.92 18.34
N ALA A 206 13.52 -5.42 17.91
CA ALA A 206 14.82 -5.03 18.43
C ALA A 206 15.63 -4.17 17.43
N ASN A 207 15.21 -4.11 16.16
CA ASN A 207 15.88 -3.31 15.15
C ASN A 207 15.29 -1.90 15.07
N ASP A 208 16.11 -0.87 15.27
CA ASP A 208 15.65 0.53 15.35
C ASP A 208 14.96 1.03 14.06
N VAL A 209 15.41 0.58 12.89
CA VAL A 209 14.81 0.98 11.60
C VAL A 209 13.41 0.39 11.47
N VAL A 210 13.26 -0.90 11.75
CA VAL A 210 11.96 -1.58 11.68
C VAL A 210 11.03 -1.06 12.76
N LEU A 211 11.54 -0.90 13.99
CA LEU A 211 10.81 -0.33 15.12
C LEU A 211 10.27 1.06 14.75
N ARG A 212 11.08 1.88 14.09
CA ARG A 212 10.68 3.20 13.62
C ARG A 212 9.52 3.16 12.64
N LEU A 213 9.59 2.28 11.64
CA LEU A 213 8.53 2.12 10.65
C LEU A 213 7.21 1.70 11.31
N ILE A 214 7.25 0.73 12.24
CA ILE A 214 6.04 0.23 12.91
C ILE A 214 5.43 1.29 13.83
N TRP A 215 6.24 2.07 14.55
CA TRP A 215 5.74 3.19 15.37
C TRP A 215 5.08 4.29 14.54
N ILE A 216 5.67 4.66 13.40
CA ILE A 216 5.06 5.66 12.51
C ILE A 216 3.76 5.09 11.93
N ALA A 217 3.75 3.83 11.50
CA ALA A 217 2.55 3.18 10.98
C ALA A 217 1.42 3.13 12.02
N PHE A 218 1.75 2.84 13.29
CA PHE A 218 0.81 2.88 14.40
C PHE A 218 0.19 4.26 14.57
N ALA A 219 1.03 5.30 14.52
CA ALA A 219 0.58 6.67 14.63
C ALA A 219 -0.35 7.06 13.47
N GLU A 220 0.06 6.77 12.24
CA GLU A 220 -0.73 7.01 11.03
C GLU A 220 -2.06 6.24 11.05
N TRP A 221 -2.11 5.04 11.62
CA TRP A 221 -3.35 4.30 11.77
C TRP A 221 -4.31 4.97 12.75
N ILE A 222 -3.81 5.34 13.94
CA ILE A 222 -4.65 5.88 15.02
C ILE A 222 -5.21 7.24 14.64
N VAL A 223 -4.42 8.14 14.07
CA VAL A 223 -4.88 9.52 13.75
C VAL A 223 -5.99 9.55 12.68
N LYS A 224 -6.27 8.42 12.03
CA LYS A 224 -7.33 8.23 11.04
C LYS A 224 -8.61 7.67 11.65
N VAL A 225 -8.60 7.31 12.94
CA VAL A 225 -9.80 6.94 13.70
C VAL A 225 -10.52 8.22 14.15
N ALA A 226 -11.85 8.16 14.23
CA ALA A 226 -12.68 9.30 14.62
C ALA A 226 -12.41 9.77 16.06
N GLU A 227 -12.19 8.82 16.97
CA GLU A 227 -11.94 9.05 18.40
C GLU A 227 -10.74 8.23 18.87
N MET A 228 -10.09 8.68 19.95
CA MET A 228 -8.89 8.02 20.47
C MET A 228 -9.22 6.60 20.99
N PRO A 229 -8.66 5.53 20.38
CA PRO A 229 -8.90 4.17 20.83
C PRO A 229 -8.29 3.93 22.22
N SER A 230 -9.08 3.46 23.19
CA SER A 230 -8.58 3.17 24.55
C SER A 230 -7.49 2.10 24.55
N SER A 231 -7.54 1.14 23.62
CA SER A 231 -6.55 0.08 23.42
C SER A 231 -5.18 0.60 22.97
N SER A 232 -5.10 1.82 22.44
CA SER A 232 -3.83 2.44 22.02
C SER A 232 -3.06 3.08 23.17
N LEU A 233 -3.74 3.51 24.24
CA LEU A 233 -3.12 4.20 25.37
C LEU A 233 -2.06 3.34 26.10
N PRO A 234 -2.30 2.04 26.40
CA PRO A 234 -1.28 1.19 27.01
C PRO A 234 -0.02 1.05 26.14
N ILE A 235 -0.18 1.01 24.82
CA ILE A 235 0.94 0.91 23.87
C ILE A 235 1.79 2.18 23.95
N LEU A 236 1.15 3.35 23.87
CA LEU A 236 1.83 4.65 24.00
C LEU A 236 2.55 4.78 25.35
N LYS A 237 1.88 4.44 26.46
CA LYS A 237 2.47 4.49 27.81
C LYS A 237 3.70 3.60 27.94
N LYS A 238 3.63 2.38 27.40
CA LYS A 238 4.78 1.46 27.39
C LYS A 238 5.94 2.04 26.58
N GLY A 239 5.64 2.68 25.45
CA GLY A 239 6.63 3.37 24.62
C GLY A 239 7.33 4.53 25.33
N ILE A 240 6.59 5.46 25.93
CA ILE A 240 7.19 6.64 26.61
C ILE A 240 8.01 6.27 27.85
N ASN A 241 7.70 5.14 28.48
CA ASN A 241 8.41 4.62 29.65
C ASN A 241 9.58 3.67 29.28
N SER A 242 9.82 3.44 27.98
CA SER A 242 10.98 2.69 27.51
C SER A 242 12.27 3.54 27.56
N GLN A 243 13.38 2.99 27.06
CA GLN A 243 14.68 3.67 27.03
C GLN A 243 15.17 3.85 25.58
N GLY A 244 16.18 4.70 25.40
CA GLY A 244 16.86 4.89 24.11
C GLY A 244 15.93 5.34 22.98
N ASP A 245 16.13 4.75 21.80
CA ASP A 245 15.41 5.11 20.57
C ASP A 245 13.91 4.85 20.66
N THR A 246 13.50 3.77 21.33
CA THR A 246 12.08 3.46 21.58
C THR A 246 11.39 4.60 22.33
N LYS A 247 12.04 5.17 23.34
CA LYS A 247 11.50 6.32 24.07
C LYS A 247 11.38 7.54 23.16
N SER A 248 12.47 7.86 22.47
CA SER A 248 12.54 9.02 21.58
C SER A 248 11.44 9.00 20.52
N ILE A 249 11.22 7.86 19.87
CA ILE A 249 10.19 7.76 18.85
C ILE A 249 8.77 7.73 19.42
N SER A 250 8.56 7.03 20.54
CA SER A 250 7.25 6.97 21.19
C SER A 250 6.79 8.34 21.66
N LEU A 251 7.72 9.18 22.13
CA LEU A 251 7.45 10.57 22.49
C LEU A 251 6.99 11.41 21.29
N ARG A 252 7.62 11.26 20.12
CA ARG A 252 7.20 11.95 18.89
C ARG A 252 5.84 11.47 18.40
N VAL A 253 5.60 10.15 18.46
CA VAL A 253 4.30 9.55 18.13
C VAL A 253 3.22 10.05 19.08
N ALA A 254 3.50 10.09 20.39
CA ALA A 254 2.58 10.62 21.39
C ALA A 254 2.23 12.08 21.10
N ALA A 255 3.21 12.92 20.76
CA ALA A 255 2.97 14.31 20.39
C ALA A 255 2.11 14.45 19.12
N TYR A 256 2.33 13.61 18.11
CA TYR A 256 1.53 13.60 16.88
C TYR A 256 0.09 13.12 17.11
N VAL A 257 -0.11 12.05 17.89
CA VAL A 257 -1.44 11.58 18.28
C VAL A 257 -2.15 12.64 19.12
N PHE A 258 -1.42 13.31 20.02
CA PHE A 258 -1.96 14.40 20.83
C PHE A 258 -2.43 15.59 19.99
N ASP A 259 -1.70 15.98 18.95
CA ASP A 259 -2.10 17.05 18.02
C ASP A 259 -3.47 16.76 17.37
N LYS A 260 -3.75 15.48 17.09
CA LYS A 260 -5.03 15.04 16.52
C LYS A 260 -6.19 15.04 17.52
N PHE A 261 -5.99 14.51 18.73
CA PHE A 261 -7.10 14.22 19.66
C PHE A 261 -7.22 15.22 20.83
N GLY A 262 -6.21 16.04 21.07
CA GLY A 262 -6.17 17.05 22.12
C GLY A 262 -6.15 16.49 23.55
N ASN A 263 -6.19 17.42 24.52
CA ASN A 263 -6.03 17.13 25.96
C ASN A 263 -7.10 16.21 26.56
N VAL A 264 -8.33 16.22 26.02
CA VAL A 264 -9.49 15.56 26.65
C VAL A 264 -9.46 14.05 26.43
N ALA A 265 -8.83 13.60 25.36
CA ALA A 265 -8.82 12.20 24.94
C ALA A 265 -7.54 11.45 25.34
N VAL A 266 -6.52 12.16 25.82
CA VAL A 266 -5.18 11.62 26.05
C VAL A 266 -4.84 11.65 27.54
N ASP A 267 -4.35 10.52 28.05
CA ASP A 267 -3.98 10.35 29.46
C ASP A 267 -2.94 11.39 29.94
N SER A 268 -3.07 11.83 31.20
CA SER A 268 -2.21 12.87 31.81
C SER A 268 -0.71 12.57 31.76
N GLU A 269 -0.31 11.30 31.77
CA GLU A 269 1.09 10.87 31.67
C GLU A 269 1.64 11.09 30.26
N ILE A 270 0.85 10.72 29.24
CA ILE A 270 1.18 10.93 27.83
C ILE A 270 1.23 12.44 27.53
N LEU A 271 0.31 13.21 28.11
CA LEU A 271 0.25 14.67 27.98
C LEU A 271 1.50 15.35 28.55
N LYS A 272 1.95 14.94 29.75
CA LYS A 272 3.22 15.42 30.33
C LYS A 272 4.40 15.09 29.42
N ALA A 273 4.43 13.87 28.90
CA ALA A 273 5.49 13.39 28.03
C ALA A 273 5.54 14.17 26.68
N ALA A 274 4.39 14.42 26.07
CA ALA A 274 4.28 15.21 24.84
C ALA A 274 4.71 16.68 25.04
N ASN A 275 4.26 17.31 26.13
CA ASN A 275 4.66 18.69 26.46
C ASN A 275 6.17 18.83 26.70
N ALA A 276 6.82 17.82 27.30
CA ALA A 276 8.26 17.82 27.48
C ALA A 276 9.02 17.86 26.13
N VAL A 277 8.47 17.25 25.07
CA VAL A 277 9.04 17.33 23.71
C VAL A 277 8.86 18.73 23.12
N TYR A 278 7.68 19.32 23.26
CA TYR A 278 7.41 20.68 22.75
C TYR A 278 8.29 21.75 23.40
N GLN A 279 8.69 21.57 24.66
CA GLN A 279 9.61 22.49 25.33
C GLN A 279 11.09 22.31 24.94
N MET A 280 11.44 21.24 24.21
CA MET A 280 12.79 20.99 23.73
C MET A 280 13.01 21.43 22.27
N LEU A 281 11.96 21.84 21.57
CA LEU A 281 11.99 22.39 20.21
C LEU A 281 12.06 23.92 20.26
#